data_AF-A0A522FFJ0-F1
#
_entry.id   AF-A0A522FFJ0-F1
#
_cell.length_a   1.000
_cell.length_b   1.000
_cell.length_c   1.000
_cell.angle_alpha   90.00
_cell.angle_beta   90.00
_cell.angle_gamma   90.00
#
_symmetry.space_group_name_H-M   'P 1'
#
loop_
_entity.id
_entity.type
_entity.pdbx_description
1 polymer ?
#
loop_
_entity_poly.entity_id
_entity_poly.type
_entity_poly.pdbx_seq_one_letter_code
_entity_poly.pdbx_strand_id
1 'polypeptide(L)' 'DTDLLLMPDIEVGNVLYKSLVFFAKAKVASIILGALVPIVLTSRSDSEQAKFDSIMLAAAATN' A
#
# COMPACT_ATOMS: atom_id res chain seq x y z
N ASP A 1 -6.78 -9.34 -18.06
CA ASP A 1 -5.81 -8.76 -17.11
C ASP A 1 -6.49 -8.40 -15.82
N THR A 2 -5.75 -8.37 -14.73
CA THR A 2 -6.28 -8.20 -13.38
C THR A 2 -5.74 -6.90 -12.79
N ASP A 3 -6.64 -5.99 -12.42
CA ASP A 3 -6.29 -4.68 -11.84
C ASP A 3 -6.39 -4.65 -10.31
N LEU A 4 -7.18 -5.56 -9.71
CA LEU A 4 -7.41 -5.65 -8.27
C LEU A 4 -7.29 -7.09 -7.78
N LEU A 5 -6.52 -7.28 -6.71
CA LEU A 5 -6.37 -8.56 -6.02
C LEU A 5 -6.98 -8.46 -4.63
N LEU A 6 -8.08 -9.20 -4.40
CA LEU A 6 -8.68 -9.33 -3.07
C LEU A 6 -8.08 -10.53 -2.35
N MET A 7 -7.55 -10.30 -1.15
CA MET A 7 -6.92 -11.33 -0.34
C MET A 7 -7.95 -12.01 0.57
N PRO A 8 -7.83 -13.33 0.82
CA PRO A 8 -8.78 -14.06 1.67
C PRO A 8 -8.71 -13.62 3.14
N ASP A 9 -7.53 -13.18 3.61
CA ASP A 9 -7.27 -12.73 4.96
C ASP A 9 -6.08 -11.73 5.01
N ILE A 10 -5.80 -11.21 6.20
CA ILE A 10 -4.75 -10.20 6.42
C ILE A 10 -3.35 -10.80 6.31
N GLU A 11 -3.18 -12.06 6.71
CA GLU A 11 -1.91 -12.77 6.66
C GLU A 11 -1.44 -12.93 5.22
N VAL A 12 -2.31 -13.42 4.32
CA VAL A 12 -2.03 -13.59 2.90
C VAL A 12 -1.76 -12.24 2.24
N GLY A 13 -2.53 -11.20 2.56
CA GLY A 13 -2.30 -9.85 2.02
C GLY A 13 -0.96 -9.26 2.46
N ASN A 14 -0.59 -9.42 3.73
CA ASN A 14 0.69 -8.95 4.24
C ASN A 14 1.88 -9.74 3.66
N VAL A 15 1.73 -11.06 3.49
CA VAL A 15 2.75 -11.91 2.84
C VAL A 15 2.93 -11.50 1.38
N LEU A 16 1.85 -11.26 0.64
CA LEU A 16 1.92 -10.77 -0.74
C LEU A 16 2.62 -9.41 -0.81
N TYR A 17 2.17 -8.44 0.00
CA TYR A 17 2.76 -7.09 0.05
C TYR A 17 4.27 -7.16 0.34
N LYS A 18 4.68 -7.90 1.37
CA LYS A 18 6.11 -8.06 1.71
C LYS A 18 6.89 -8.79 0.63
N SER A 19 6.30 -9.79 -0.02
CA SER A 19 6.95 -10.48 -1.14
C SER A 19 7.23 -9.54 -2.30
N LEU A 20 6.29 -8.63 -2.61
CA LEU A 20 6.47 -7.60 -3.63
C LEU A 20 7.60 -6.63 -3.27
N VAL A 21 7.65 -6.17 -2.01
CA VAL A 21 8.69 -5.26 -1.53
C VAL A 21 10.08 -5.91 -1.50
N PHE A 22 10.20 -7.07 -0.84
CA PHE A 22 11.50 -7.65 -0.52
C PHE A 22 12.08 -8.51 -1.64
N PHE A 23 11.26 -9.28 -2.35
CA PHE A 23 11.73 -10.20 -3.39
C PHE A 23 11.57 -9.61 -4.78
N ALA A 24 10.39 -9.07 -5.12
CA ALA A 24 10.15 -8.51 -6.44
C ALA A 24 10.72 -7.09 -6.62
N LYS A 25 11.14 -6.43 -5.53
CA LYS A 25 11.62 -5.02 -5.53
C LYS A 25 10.61 -4.06 -6.17
N ALA A 26 9.33 -4.36 -6.04
CA ALA A 26 8.26 -3.53 -6.57
C ALA A 26 8.20 -2.20 -5.79
N LYS A 27 7.87 -1.12 -6.50
CA LYS A 27 7.45 0.12 -5.85
C LYS A 27 6.03 -0.07 -5.33
N VAL A 28 5.80 0.32 -4.09
CA VAL A 28 4.52 0.15 -3.41
C VAL A 28 4.12 1.45 -2.73
N ALA A 29 2.82 1.68 -2.70
CA ALA A 29 2.17 2.75 -1.96
C ALA A 29 0.92 2.17 -1.30
N SER A 30 0.57 2.64 -0.11
CA SER A 30 -0.59 2.15 0.62
C SER A 30 -1.30 3.26 1.36
N ILE A 31 -2.64 3.20 1.35
CA ILE A 31 -3.52 4.10 2.08
C ILE A 31 -4.69 3.30 2.65
N ILE A 32 -5.26 3.79 3.74
CA ILE A 32 -6.53 3.29 4.26
C ILE A 32 -7.65 4.14 3.67
N LEU A 33 -8.64 3.46 3.10
CA LEU A 33 -9.86 4.04 2.52
C LEU A 33 -11.08 3.70 3.39
N GLY A 34 -12.19 4.42 3.18
CA GLY A 34 -13.48 4.20 3.87
C GLY A 34 -13.77 5.17 5.03
N ALA A 35 -12.79 5.97 5.45
CA ALA A 35 -13.01 7.13 6.32
C ALA A 35 -13.43 8.38 5.52
N LEU A 36 -13.65 9.52 6.19
CA LEU A 36 -13.98 10.79 5.53
C LEU A 36 -12.86 11.32 4.62
N VAL A 37 -11.62 10.97 4.91
CA VAL A 37 -10.42 11.33 4.13
C VAL A 37 -9.46 10.12 4.09
N PRO A 38 -8.62 9.98 3.05
CA PRO A 38 -7.59 8.94 3.01
C PRO A 38 -6.60 9.06 4.18
N ILE A 39 -6.19 7.92 4.75
CA ILE A 39 -5.22 7.88 5.85
C ILE A 39 -3.96 7.17 5.39
N VAL A 40 -2.82 7.86 5.48
CA VAL A 40 -1.50 7.26 5.24
C VAL A 40 -1.04 6.56 6.51
N LEU A 41 -0.94 5.22 6.47
CA LEU A 41 -0.40 4.42 7.56
C LEU A 41 0.88 3.72 7.07
N THR A 42 2.00 4.00 7.70
CA THR A 42 3.31 3.49 7.29
C THR A 42 3.81 2.39 8.23
N SER A 43 4.59 1.46 7.70
CA SER A 43 5.38 0.52 8.50
C SER A 43 6.74 1.12 8.85
N ARG A 44 7.29 0.70 10.00
CA ARG A 44 8.69 1.00 10.37
C ARG A 44 9.68 0.52 9.30
N SER A 45 9.36 -0.59 8.63
CA SER A 45 10.21 -1.19 7.59
C SER A 45 10.10 -0.51 6.23
N ASP A 46 9.18 0.44 6.05
CA ASP A 46 9.00 1.09 4.76
C ASP A 46 10.14 2.07 4.46
N SER A 47 10.57 2.07 3.20
CA SER A 47 11.54 3.03 2.68
C SER A 47 10.96 4.43 2.65
N GLU A 48 11.83 5.45 2.61
CA GLU A 48 11.39 6.85 2.46
C GLU A 48 10.56 7.04 1.19
N GLN A 49 10.94 6.39 0.09
CA GLN A 49 10.19 6.43 -1.16
C GLN A 49 8.78 5.85 -1.02
N ALA A 50 8.62 4.69 -0.35
CA ALA A 50 7.30 4.08 -0.17
C ALA A 50 6.38 4.97 0.69
N LYS A 51 6.93 5.68 1.68
CA LYS A 51 6.20 6.66 2.48
C LYS A 51 5.78 7.86 1.63
N PHE A 52 6.68 8.40 0.82
CA PHE A 52 6.39 9.50 -0.10
C PHE A 52 5.32 9.12 -1.13
N ASP A 53 5.45 7.96 -1.77
CA ASP A 53 4.49 7.46 -2.76
C ASP A 53 3.11 7.23 -2.13
N SER A 54 3.05 6.81 -0.86
CA SER A 54 1.80 6.68 -0.11
C SER A 54 1.12 8.03 0.17
N ILE A 55 1.89 9.09 0.43
CA ILE A 55 1.36 10.46 0.55
C ILE A 55 0.81 10.94 -0.80
N MET A 56 1.55 10.71 -1.89
CA MET A 56 1.09 11.04 -3.24
C MET A 56 -0.19 10.29 -3.60
N LEU A 57 -0.27 9.00 -3.25
CA LEU A 57 -1.47 8.19 -3.44
C LEU A 57 -2.67 8.74 -2.66
N ALA A 58 -2.48 9.15 -1.40
CA ALA A 58 -3.54 9.76 -0.61
C ALA A 58 -4.05 11.08 -1.25
N ALA A 59 -3.14 11.92 -1.75
CA ALA A 59 -3.50 13.14 -2.44
C ALA A 59 -4.28 12.87 -3.74
N ALA A 60 -3.87 11.87 -4.52
CA ALA A 60 -4.55 11.47 -5.76
C ALA A 60 -5.91 10.79 -5.52
N ALA A 61 -6.11 10.17 -4.35
CA ALA A 61 -7.37 9.53 -3.96
C ALA A 61 -8.36 10.48 -3.26
N THR A 62 -7.97 11.75 -3.03
CA THR A 62 -8.86 12.76 -2.45
C THR A 62 -9.69 13.40 -3.55
N ASN A 63 -11.01 13.50 -3.35
CA ASN A 63 -11.93 14.24 -4.22
C ASN A 63 -11.97 15.72 -3.87
#